data_AF-A0A520UNS0-F1
#
_entry.id   AF-A0A520UNS0-F1
#
_cell.length_a   1.000
_cell.length_b   1.000
_cell.length_c   1.000
_cell.angle_alpha   90.00
_cell.angle_beta   90.00
_cell.angle_gamma   90.00
#
_symmetry.space_group_name_H-M   'P 1'
#
loop_
_entity.id
_entity.type
_entity.pdbx_description
1 polymer ?
#
loop_
_entity_poly.entity_id
_entity_poly.type
_entity_poly.pdbx_seq_one_letter_code
_entity_poly.pdbx_strand_id
1 'polypeptide(L)' 'MPNKIGILTYYWPPSGGSGVQRWLKFSNKLSHIGNDVHVFTFKNSKYPVVDNDLSKKIKSNI' A
#
# COMPACT_ATOMS: atom_id res chain seq x y z
N MET A 1 12.85 -7.14 18.08
CA MET A 1 13.17 -6.08 17.09
C MET A 1 12.12 -6.13 16.00
N PRO A 2 11.57 -5.00 15.51
CA PRO A 2 10.59 -5.02 14.42
C PRO A 2 11.24 -5.58 13.14
N ASN A 3 10.54 -6.46 12.41
CA ASN A 3 11.04 -6.91 11.11
C ASN A 3 10.90 -5.76 10.11
N LYS A 4 11.90 -5.62 9.23
CA LYS A 4 11.83 -4.70 8.09
C LYS A 4 11.26 -5.42 6.89
N ILE A 5 10.18 -4.89 6.32
CA ILE A 5 9.45 -5.51 5.22
C ILE A 5 9.34 -4.51 4.06
N GLY A 6 9.92 -4.87 2.92
CA GLY A 6 9.71 -4.15 1.65
C GLY A 6 8.62 -4.81 0.83
N ILE A 7 7.66 -4.03 0.34
CA ILE A 7 6.59 -4.52 -0.56
C ILE A 7 6.69 -3.76 -1.88
N LEU A 8 6.99 -4.47 -2.97
CA LEU A 8 6.99 -3.91 -4.31
C LEU A 8 5.65 -4.18 -4.99
N THR A 9 4.98 -3.11 -5.44
CA THR A 9 3.67 -3.19 -6.09
C THR A 9 3.68 -2.47 -7.44
N TYR A 10 3.04 -3.08 -8.44
CA TYR A 10 2.80 -2.40 -9.72
C TYR A 10 1.81 -1.25 -9.59
N TYR A 11 0.82 -1.40 -8.71
CA TYR A 11 -0.22 -0.41 -8.45
C TYR A 11 -0.39 -0.21 -6.94
N TRP A 12 -0.53 1.06 -6.56
CA TRP A 12 -0.76 1.53 -5.20
C TRP A 12 -1.85 2.61 -5.22
N PRO A 13 -2.55 2.91 -4.11
CA PRO A 13 -3.47 4.06 -4.09
C PRO A 13 -2.79 5.33 -4.62
N PRO A 14 -3.48 6.13 -5.45
CA PRO A 14 -4.94 6.11 -5.66
C PRO A 14 -5.43 5.10 -6.70
N SER A 15 -4.61 4.18 -7.22
CA SER A 15 -5.11 3.09 -8.06
C SER A 15 -6.19 2.28 -7.34
N GLY A 16 -7.30 2.01 -8.02
CA GLY A 16 -8.45 1.29 -7.49
C GLY A 16 -8.38 -0.22 -7.68
N GLY A 17 -9.45 -0.90 -7.30
CA GLY A 17 -9.64 -2.33 -7.54
C GLY A 17 -9.19 -3.26 -6.41
N SER A 18 -9.63 -4.51 -6.48
CA SER A 18 -9.47 -5.50 -5.40
C SER A 18 -8.02 -5.91 -5.14
N GLY A 19 -7.15 -5.82 -6.15
CA GLY A 19 -5.71 -6.07 -6.02
C GLY A 19 -5.03 -5.02 -5.13
N VAL A 20 -5.29 -3.75 -5.38
CA VAL A 20 -4.72 -2.64 -4.59
C VAL A 20 -5.27 -2.65 -3.16
N GLN A 21 -6.58 -2.88 -2.99
CA GLN A 21 -7.19 -2.95 -1.66
C GLN A 21 -6.61 -4.08 -0.80
N ARG A 22 -6.26 -5.23 -1.39
CA ARG A 22 -5.62 -6.34 -0.66
C ARG A 22 -4.26 -5.92 -0.12
N TRP A 23 -3.39 -5.39 -0.99
CA TRP A 23 -2.06 -4.96 -0.60
C TRP A 23 -2.08 -3.81 0.40
N LEU A 24 -3.00 -2.86 0.25
CA LEU A 24 -3.19 -1.78 1.22
C LEU A 24 -3.59 -2.32 2.61
N LYS A 25 -4.61 -3.20 2.68
CA LYS A 25 -5.05 -3.81 3.95
C LYS A 25 -3.94 -4.67 4.58
N PHE A 26 -3.21 -5.42 3.77
CA PHE A 26 -2.13 -6.28 4.24
C PHE A 26 -0.97 -5.45 4.80
N SER A 27 -0.52 -4.42 4.07
CA SER A 27 0.55 -3.51 4.53
C SER A 27 0.15 -2.81 5.82
N ASN A 28 -1.09 -2.30 5.88
CA ASN A 28 -1.67 -1.73 7.10
C ASN A 28 -1.67 -2.71 8.27
N LYS A 29 -2.01 -3.98 8.02
CA LYS A 29 -2.01 -4.99 9.08
C LYS A 29 -0.60 -5.32 9.55
N LEU A 30 0.38 -5.44 8.65
CA LEU A 30 1.79 -5.69 8.98
C LEU A 30 2.39 -4.56 9.82
N SER A 31 2.10 -3.31 9.45
CA SER A 31 2.51 -2.13 10.22
C SER A 31 1.84 -2.12 11.60
N HIS A 32 0.53 -2.39 11.67
CA HIS A 32 -0.22 -2.43 12.93
C HIS A 32 0.30 -3.49 13.92
N ILE A 33 0.77 -4.65 13.45
CA ILE A 33 1.35 -5.67 14.34
C ILE A 33 2.83 -5.41 14.69
N GLY A 34 3.36 -4.22 14.37
CA GLY A 34 4.65 -3.74 14.84
C GLY A 34 5.83 -3.98 13.89
N ASN A 35 5.60 -4.25 12.60
CA ASN A 35 6.69 -4.31 11.61
C ASN A 35 6.98 -2.93 11.01
N ASP A 36 8.22 -2.72 10.57
CA ASP A 36 8.66 -1.55 9.81
C ASP A 36 8.45 -1.83 8.31
N VAL A 37 7.37 -1.26 7.75
CA VAL A 37 6.88 -1.58 6.39
C VAL A 37 7.19 -0.43 5.44
N HIS A 38 7.77 -0.75 4.28
CA HIS A 38 8.08 0.21 3.21
C HIS A 38 7.44 -0.26 1.92
N VAL A 39 6.61 0.57 1.30
CA VAL A 39 5.95 0.23 0.03
C VAL A 39 6.60 0.97 -1.13
N PHE A 40 7.03 0.20 -2.14
CA PHE A 40 7.60 0.70 -3.38
C PHE A 40 6.59 0.52 -4.51
N THR A 41 6.42 1.56 -5.33
CA THR A 41 5.57 1.51 -6.51
C THR A 41 6.12 2.42 -7.62
N PHE A 42 5.57 2.28 -8.83
CA PHE A 42 6.00 3.07 -9.99
C PHE A 42 5.35 4.46 -9.98
N LYS A 43 6.17 5.52 -10.09
CA LYS A 43 5.76 6.94 -10.07
C LYS A 43 4.74 7.32 -11.16
N ASN A 44 4.85 6.73 -12.34
CA ASN A 44 4.03 7.05 -13.53
C ASN A 44 3.18 5.85 -13.97
N SER A 45 2.53 5.16 -13.02
CA SER A 45 1.65 4.04 -13.34
C SER A 45 0.36 4.54 -13.99
N LYS A 46 -0.01 3.98 -15.15
CA LYS A 46 -1.32 4.22 -15.77
C LYS A 46 -2.36 3.43 -14.98
N TYR A 47 -3.10 4.11 -14.12
CA TYR A 47 -4.16 3.48 -13.34
C TYR A 47 -5.35 3.15 -14.25
N PRO A 48 -5.76 1.88 -14.37
CA PRO A 48 -6.96 1.54 -15.12
C PRO A 48 -8.23 2.04 -14.41
N VAL A 49 -8.17 2.16 -13.07
CA VAL A 49 -9.24 2.65 -12.21
C VAL A 49 -8.60 3.53 -11.13
N VAL A 50 -9.21 4.67 -10.83
CA VAL A 50 -8.76 5.59 -9.76
C VAL A 50 -9.80 5.63 -8.65
N ASP A 51 -9.36 5.45 -7.41
CA ASP A 51 -10.15 5.57 -6.20
C ASP A 51 -9.35 6.40 -5.17
N ASN A 52 -9.66 7.69 -5.11
CA ASN A 52 -8.97 8.65 -4.25
C ASN A 52 -9.23 8.39 -2.75
N ASP A 53 -10.29 7.65 -2.40
CA ASP A 53 -10.57 7.32 -1.00
C ASP A 53 -9.63 6.24 -0.46
N LEU A 54 -8.98 5.45 -1.32
CA LEU A 54 -7.95 4.50 -0.89
C LEU A 54 -6.70 5.19 -0.36
N SER A 55 -6.32 6.36 -0.90
CA SER A 55 -5.17 7.12 -0.40
C SER A 55 -5.36 7.58 1.04
N LYS A 56 -6.61 7.89 1.44
CA LYS A 56 -6.98 8.24 2.82
C LYS A 56 -6.84 7.06 3.79
N LYS A 57 -6.74 5.84 3.29
CA LYS A 57 -6.62 4.60 4.07
C LYS A 57 -5.17 4.15 4.25
N ILE A 58 -4.19 4.87 3.68
CA ILE A 58 -2.76 4.65 3.96
C ILE A 58 -2.47 5.12 5.39
N LYS A 59 -1.86 4.25 6.19
CA LYS A 59 -1.43 4.61 7.56
C LYS A 59 -0.09 5.36 7.50
N SER A 60 0.14 6.28 8.42
CA SER A 60 1.34 7.15 8.50
C SER A 60 2.68 6.41 8.65
N ASN A 61 2.64 5.10 8.85
CA ASN A 61 3.79 4.28 9.25
C ASN A 61 4.14 3.27 8.14
N ILE A 62 3.79 3.60 6.89
CA ILE A 62 3.95 2.80 5.66
C ILE A 62 4.41 3.70 4.53
#